data_AF-A0A2K1X208-F1
#
_entry.id   AF-A0A2K1X208-F1
#
_cell.length_a   1.000
_cell.length_b   1.000
_cell.length_c   1.000
_cell.angle_alpha   90.00
_cell.angle_beta   90.00
_cell.angle_gamma   90.00
#
_symmetry.space_group_name_H-M   'P 1'
#
loop_
_entity.id
_entity.type
_entity.pdbx_description
1 polymer ?
#
loop_
_entity_poly.entity_id
_entity_poly.type
_entity_poly.pdbx_seq_one_letter_code
_entity_poly.pdbx_strand_id
1 'polypeptide(L)'
;MSSSRKQQGNSEHQMPRHQAGPFKVIKSTSPEDLKLINYIFYSSLDESEIVVHCNHNYLTRSQLRTLRPQTCLDDNVISVMSDALTLAERRKKKGYINWYLPIFFSECAYDTSECISFAKKHMFRENYMSALFSCEKMYVPVFDKERRHFYLFVLHMKKQVVEIWDSLAKSSGSSVDKRLPNMLAILDILFEDDIQQNYPDGWSFASFSVDRSPNVPQQTNGYDCGVYVIKFMLAPEEATKPDFVFDSDTERLDVVLRLLDGNVNSCRNELAAKAEAYFLRSSGTNDSLRIYVQNMDEETANKYSLLKGINADVNPALNQM
;
A
#
# COMPACT_ATOMS: atom_id res chain seq x y z
N MET A 1 -2.61 31.92 52.25
CA MET A 1 -1.45 31.69 51.36
C MET A 1 -1.92 30.79 50.22
N SER A 2 -2.21 31.41 49.09
CA SER A 2 -2.62 30.75 47.84
C SER A 2 -1.36 30.46 47.04
N SER A 3 -1.12 29.19 46.69
CA SER A 3 -0.05 28.80 45.78
C SER A 3 -0.67 28.14 44.55
N SER A 4 -0.90 28.97 43.54
CA SER A 4 -1.30 28.58 42.19
C SER A 4 -0.22 27.71 41.53
N ARG A 5 -0.49 26.42 41.35
CA ARG A 5 0.25 25.60 40.38
C ARG A 5 -0.26 25.94 38.98
N LYS A 6 0.55 26.69 38.24
CA LYS A 6 0.39 26.86 36.79
C LYS A 6 0.39 25.48 36.14
N GLN A 7 -0.72 25.13 35.50
CA GLN A 7 -0.73 24.08 34.47
C GLN A 7 0.11 24.60 33.30
N GLN A 8 1.30 24.04 33.12
CA GLN A 8 2.02 24.14 31.86
C GLN A 8 1.31 23.20 30.89
N GLY A 9 0.46 23.79 30.03
CA GLY A 9 -0.05 23.11 28.86
C GLY A 9 1.12 22.75 27.96
N ASN A 10 1.32 21.45 27.77
CA ASN A 10 2.27 20.91 26.82
C ASN A 10 1.65 21.08 25.43
N SER A 11 1.86 22.24 24.80
CA SER A 11 1.51 22.43 23.39
C SER A 11 2.52 21.65 22.55
N GLU A 12 2.24 20.37 22.31
CA GLU A 12 2.89 19.65 21.23
C GLU A 12 2.73 20.49 19.95
N HIS A 13 3.86 20.88 19.36
CA HIS A 13 3.87 21.52 18.04
C HIS A 13 3.28 20.51 17.04
N GLN A 14 1.97 20.58 16.83
CA GLN A 14 1.30 19.76 15.83
C GLN A 14 1.90 20.15 14.47
N MET A 15 2.56 19.20 13.81
CA MET A 15 3.06 19.38 12.45
C MET A 15 1.94 19.97 11.57
N PRO A 16 2.23 20.98 10.73
CA PRO A 16 1.25 21.53 9.80
C PRO A 16 0.63 20.40 8.97
N ARG A 17 -0.71 20.40 8.88
CA ARG A 17 -1.47 19.42 8.08
C ARG A 17 -1.92 20.07 6.78
N HIS A 18 -1.76 19.35 5.67
CA HIS A 18 -2.18 19.77 4.34
C HIS A 18 -3.44 19.01 3.91
N GLN A 19 -4.38 19.71 3.28
CA GLN A 19 -5.58 19.08 2.73
C GLN A 19 -5.29 18.51 1.34
N ALA A 20 -5.59 17.23 1.14
CA ALA A 20 -5.49 16.55 -0.15
C ALA A 20 -6.78 15.77 -0.42
N GLY A 21 -7.74 16.39 -1.11
CA GLY A 21 -9.08 15.79 -1.29
C GLY A 21 -9.73 15.49 0.07
N PRO A 22 -10.10 14.23 0.39
CA PRO A 22 -10.65 13.88 1.69
C PRO A 22 -9.60 13.75 2.82
N PHE A 23 -8.29 13.80 2.52
CA PHE A 23 -7.21 13.47 3.46
C PHE A 23 -6.58 14.71 4.11
N LYS A 24 -6.12 14.57 5.36
CA LYS A 24 -5.30 15.55 6.11
C LYS A 24 -3.90 15.00 6.39
N VAL A 25 -2.96 15.34 5.53
CA VAL A 25 -1.64 14.70 5.46
C VAL A 25 -0.51 15.60 5.96
N ILE A 26 0.63 14.98 6.28
CA ILE A 26 1.80 15.68 6.84
C ILE A 26 2.59 16.41 5.73
N LYS A 27 2.56 15.91 4.50
CA LYS A 27 3.29 16.47 3.35
C LYS A 27 2.33 17.03 2.33
N SER A 28 2.66 18.17 1.72
CA SER A 28 1.90 18.73 0.59
C SER A 28 1.87 17.76 -0.60
N THR A 29 0.74 17.71 -1.29
CA THR A 29 0.54 16.92 -2.52
C THR A 29 0.73 17.82 -3.76
N SER A 30 1.22 17.26 -4.86
CA SER A 30 1.41 18.02 -6.11
C SER A 30 0.08 18.54 -6.66
N PRO A 31 0.06 19.66 -7.39
CA PRO A 31 -1.13 20.14 -8.08
C PRO A 31 -1.81 19.10 -8.97
N GLU A 32 -1.02 18.34 -9.74
CA GLU A 32 -1.50 17.30 -10.65
C GLU A 32 -2.20 16.17 -9.89
N ASP A 33 -1.59 15.71 -8.79
CA ASP A 33 -2.18 14.69 -7.94
C ASP A 33 -3.41 15.21 -7.22
N LEU A 34 -3.42 16.46 -6.78
CA LEU A 34 -4.59 17.08 -6.15
C LEU A 34 -5.79 17.12 -7.09
N LYS A 35 -5.60 17.48 -8.37
CA LYS A 35 -6.67 17.42 -9.37
C LYS A 35 -7.22 15.99 -9.49
N LEU A 36 -6.33 15.01 -9.56
CA LEU A 36 -6.71 13.61 -9.71
C LEU A 36 -7.44 13.08 -8.46
N ILE A 37 -6.93 13.33 -7.25
CA ILE A 37 -7.55 12.92 -5.98
C ILE A 37 -8.94 13.54 -5.87
N ASN A 38 -9.08 14.85 -6.12
CA ASN A 38 -10.38 15.51 -6.04
C ASN A 38 -11.38 14.94 -7.05
N TYR A 39 -10.92 14.66 -8.27
CA TYR A 39 -11.74 13.98 -9.28
C TYR A 39 -12.14 12.56 -8.84
N ILE A 40 -11.21 11.76 -8.32
CA ILE A 40 -11.46 10.38 -7.88
C ILE A 40 -12.49 10.33 -6.76
N PHE A 41 -12.34 11.19 -5.76
CA PHE A 41 -13.15 11.17 -4.54
C PHE A 41 -14.39 12.07 -4.61
N TYR A 42 -14.72 12.65 -5.76
CA TYR A 42 -15.96 13.42 -5.92
C TYR A 42 -17.20 12.50 -5.81
N SER A 43 -18.14 12.86 -4.94
CA SER A 43 -19.25 11.98 -4.53
C SER A 43 -20.31 11.73 -5.59
N SER A 44 -20.40 12.57 -6.63
CA SER A 44 -21.47 12.54 -7.62
C SER A 44 -21.07 11.90 -8.95
N LEU A 45 -19.87 11.31 -9.04
CA LEU A 45 -19.43 10.56 -10.24
C LEU A 45 -19.84 9.09 -10.15
N ASP A 46 -19.80 8.43 -11.31
CA ASP A 46 -20.13 7.02 -11.44
C ASP A 46 -19.21 6.14 -10.58
N GLU A 47 -19.82 5.53 -9.56
CA GLU A 47 -19.18 4.62 -8.61
C GLU A 47 -18.66 3.33 -9.27
N SER A 48 -19.21 2.94 -10.44
CA SER A 48 -18.85 1.72 -11.15
C SER A 48 -17.68 1.88 -12.14
N GLU A 49 -17.26 3.12 -12.42
CA GLU A 49 -16.14 3.40 -13.34
C GLU A 49 -14.87 2.71 -12.84
N ILE A 50 -14.19 1.98 -13.73
CA ILE A 50 -12.86 1.42 -13.45
C ILE A 50 -11.86 2.57 -13.43
N VAL A 51 -11.28 2.82 -12.27
CA VAL A 51 -10.30 3.91 -12.04
C VAL A 51 -8.89 3.39 -11.77
N VAL A 52 -8.74 2.08 -11.55
CA VAL A 52 -7.43 1.42 -11.52
C VAL A 52 -7.54 0.13 -12.27
N HIS A 53 -6.61 -0.12 -13.19
CA HIS A 53 -6.42 -1.44 -13.77
C HIS A 53 -4.92 -1.75 -13.74
N CYS A 54 -4.55 -2.74 -12.93
CA CYS A 54 -3.17 -3.16 -12.70
C CYS A 54 -3.06 -4.66 -12.93
N ASN A 55 -2.37 -5.05 -14.01
CA ASN A 55 -2.12 -6.45 -14.34
C ASN A 55 -3.40 -7.32 -14.36
N HIS A 56 -3.67 -8.11 -13.32
CA HIS A 56 -4.79 -9.07 -13.28
C HIS A 56 -6.03 -8.52 -12.57
N ASN A 57 -5.90 -7.48 -11.75
CA ASN A 57 -6.98 -6.93 -10.96
C ASN A 57 -7.28 -5.46 -11.34
N TYR A 58 -8.48 -5.02 -11.02
CA TYR A 58 -8.94 -3.65 -11.25
C TYR A 58 -9.75 -3.14 -10.06
N LEU A 59 -9.84 -1.83 -9.88
CA LEU A 59 -10.72 -1.18 -8.91
C LEU A 59 -11.73 -0.29 -9.62
N THR A 60 -12.98 -0.41 -9.21
CA THR A 60 -13.96 0.64 -9.47
C THR A 60 -13.71 1.86 -8.60
N ARG A 61 -14.35 2.98 -8.93
CA ARG A 61 -14.33 4.19 -8.13
C ARG A 61 -14.82 3.95 -6.71
N SER A 62 -15.89 3.18 -6.53
CA SER A 62 -16.40 2.85 -5.19
C SER A 62 -15.40 2.07 -4.36
N GLN A 63 -14.73 1.07 -4.95
CA GLN A 63 -13.71 0.26 -4.27
C GLN A 63 -12.51 1.11 -3.88
N LEU A 64 -11.96 1.93 -4.81
CA LEU A 64 -10.86 2.83 -4.49
C LEU A 64 -11.24 3.85 -3.40
N ARG A 65 -12.50 4.29 -3.37
CA ARG A 65 -12.99 5.25 -2.36
C ARG A 65 -13.08 4.69 -0.95
N THR A 66 -12.95 3.38 -0.76
CA THR A 66 -12.77 2.78 0.58
C THR A 66 -11.44 3.14 1.24
N LEU A 67 -10.52 3.80 0.51
CA LEU A 67 -9.33 4.44 1.06
C LEU A 67 -9.62 5.75 1.78
N ARG A 68 -10.83 6.33 1.73
CA ARG A 68 -11.18 7.54 2.50
C ARG A 68 -10.80 7.40 3.99
N PRO A 69 -10.56 8.49 4.72
CA PRO A 69 -10.33 8.41 6.15
C PRO A 69 -11.46 7.67 6.87
N GLN A 70 -11.08 6.85 7.86
CA GLN A 70 -12.00 6.14 8.77
C GLN A 70 -12.94 5.12 8.09
N THR A 71 -12.59 4.62 6.91
CA THR A 71 -13.36 3.56 6.23
C THR A 71 -12.59 2.25 6.20
N CYS A 72 -13.28 1.13 6.43
CA CYS A 72 -12.74 -0.20 6.17
C CYS A 72 -12.45 -0.35 4.68
N LEU A 73 -11.29 -0.92 4.35
CA LEU A 73 -10.90 -1.16 2.96
C LEU A 73 -11.73 -2.26 2.31
N ASP A 74 -11.98 -2.08 1.01
CA ASP A 74 -12.33 -3.16 0.10
C ASP A 74 -11.13 -4.10 -0.05
N ASP A 75 -11.35 -5.40 0.01
CA ASP A 75 -10.31 -6.42 -0.05
C ASP A 75 -9.55 -6.41 -1.39
N ASN A 76 -10.24 -6.05 -2.47
CA ASN A 76 -9.66 -5.95 -3.80
C ASN A 76 -8.59 -4.85 -3.89
N VAL A 77 -8.62 -3.82 -3.04
CA VAL A 77 -7.54 -2.82 -2.94
C VAL A 77 -6.21 -3.50 -2.60
N ILE A 78 -6.24 -4.50 -1.70
CA ILE A 78 -5.05 -5.26 -1.31
C ILE A 78 -4.57 -6.16 -2.46
N SER A 79 -5.48 -6.77 -3.22
CA SER A 79 -5.14 -7.57 -4.41
C SER A 79 -4.46 -6.73 -5.49
N VAL A 80 -4.99 -5.54 -5.80
CA VAL A 80 -4.40 -4.62 -6.80
C VAL A 80 -3.05 -4.07 -6.32
N MET A 81 -2.88 -3.84 -5.01
CA MET A 81 -1.56 -3.52 -4.45
C MET A 81 -0.57 -4.69 -4.59
N SER A 82 -1.03 -5.93 -4.47
CA SER A 82 -0.20 -7.12 -4.67
C SER A 82 0.27 -7.22 -6.12
N ASP A 83 -0.59 -6.90 -7.09
CA ASP A 83 -0.21 -6.75 -8.51
C ASP A 83 0.84 -5.66 -8.70
N ALA A 84 0.63 -4.48 -8.11
CA ALA A 84 1.55 -3.35 -8.22
C ALA A 84 2.96 -3.70 -7.69
N LEU A 85 3.01 -4.37 -6.54
CA LEU A 85 4.25 -4.82 -5.92
C LEU A 85 4.93 -5.94 -6.72
N THR A 86 4.15 -6.88 -7.25
CA THR A 86 4.64 -7.93 -8.16
C THR A 86 5.27 -7.34 -9.42
N LEU A 87 4.65 -6.31 -10.02
CA LEU A 87 5.24 -5.59 -11.16
C LEU A 87 6.54 -4.89 -10.78
N ALA A 88 6.63 -4.28 -9.59
CA ALA A 88 7.84 -3.65 -9.11
C ALA A 88 8.98 -4.67 -8.90
N GLU A 89 8.69 -5.82 -8.30
CA GLU A 89 9.63 -6.91 -8.12
C GLU A 89 10.15 -7.46 -9.46
N ARG A 90 9.25 -7.68 -10.44
CA ARG A 90 9.63 -8.16 -11.78
C ARG A 90 10.52 -7.20 -12.56
N ARG A 91 10.51 -5.90 -12.22
CA ARG A 91 11.41 -4.90 -12.81
C ARG A 91 12.81 -4.92 -12.20
N LYS A 92 13.02 -5.59 -11.06
CA LYS A 92 14.36 -5.75 -10.48
C LYS A 92 15.24 -6.56 -11.42
N LYS A 93 16.40 -6.02 -11.76
CA LYS A 93 17.35 -6.68 -12.67
C LYS A 93 18.22 -7.75 -11.99
N LYS A 94 18.38 -7.66 -10.67
CA LYS A 94 19.26 -8.51 -9.86
C LYS A 94 18.72 -8.60 -8.43
N GLY A 95 19.11 -9.67 -7.74
CA GLY A 95 18.77 -9.91 -6.34
C GLY A 95 17.69 -10.98 -6.18
N TYR A 96 17.37 -11.28 -4.93
CA TYR A 96 16.22 -12.11 -4.62
C TYR A 96 14.91 -11.33 -4.86
N ILE A 97 13.85 -12.09 -5.09
CA ILE A 97 12.53 -11.59 -5.45
C ILE A 97 11.57 -11.89 -4.30
N ASN A 98 10.75 -10.91 -3.94
CA ASN A 98 9.62 -11.13 -3.05
C ASN A 98 8.37 -11.49 -3.87
N TRP A 99 7.53 -12.37 -3.33
CA TRP A 99 6.24 -12.69 -3.93
C TRP A 99 5.12 -12.02 -3.16
N TYR A 100 4.21 -11.37 -3.87
CA TYR A 100 3.06 -10.66 -3.29
C TYR A 100 1.79 -11.29 -3.83
N LEU A 101 1.14 -12.10 -2.99
CA LEU A 101 -0.02 -12.87 -3.39
C LEU A 101 -1.29 -12.04 -3.16
N PRO A 102 -2.29 -12.11 -4.04
CA PRO A 102 -3.53 -11.39 -3.83
C PRO A 102 -4.32 -12.05 -2.70
N ILE A 103 -5.25 -11.31 -2.08
CA ILE A 103 -5.93 -11.78 -0.86
C ILE A 103 -6.73 -13.06 -1.07
N PHE A 104 -7.29 -13.23 -2.27
CA PHE A 104 -8.09 -14.39 -2.66
C PHE A 104 -7.27 -15.69 -2.79
N PHE A 105 -5.93 -15.62 -2.77
CA PHE A 105 -5.08 -16.81 -2.61
C PHE A 105 -5.33 -17.49 -1.26
N SER A 106 -5.42 -16.70 -0.18
CA SER A 106 -5.67 -17.23 1.17
C SER A 106 -7.12 -17.67 1.38
N GLU A 107 -8.05 -17.17 0.57
CA GLU A 107 -9.48 -17.48 0.71
C GLU A 107 -9.82 -18.92 0.33
N CYS A 108 -9.10 -19.53 -0.61
CA CYS A 108 -9.37 -20.92 -0.95
C CYS A 108 -8.80 -21.92 0.08
N ALA A 109 -7.92 -21.48 0.98
CA ALA A 109 -7.19 -22.35 1.91
C ALA A 109 -8.05 -22.93 3.06
N TYR A 110 -9.37 -22.94 2.96
CA TYR A 110 -10.24 -23.72 3.85
C TYR A 110 -10.31 -25.21 3.46
N ASP A 111 -10.16 -25.52 2.16
CA ASP A 111 -10.09 -26.88 1.62
C ASP A 111 -8.91 -26.99 0.63
N THR A 112 -7.98 -27.90 0.91
CA THR A 112 -6.75 -28.05 0.11
C THR A 112 -7.04 -28.47 -1.33
N SER A 113 -8.02 -29.35 -1.55
CA SER A 113 -8.31 -29.90 -2.88
C SER A 113 -8.94 -28.85 -3.80
N GLU A 114 -9.92 -28.11 -3.28
CA GLU A 114 -10.53 -27.00 -4.00
C GLU A 114 -9.50 -25.91 -4.29
N CYS A 115 -8.63 -25.61 -3.31
CA CYS A 115 -7.64 -24.55 -3.45
C CYS A 115 -6.53 -24.86 -4.46
N ILE A 116 -6.11 -26.13 -4.62
CA ILE A 116 -5.17 -26.50 -5.70
C ILE A 116 -5.81 -26.25 -7.06
N SER A 117 -7.06 -26.70 -7.25
CA SER A 117 -7.78 -26.51 -8.51
C SER A 117 -7.97 -25.03 -8.83
N PHE A 118 -8.30 -24.24 -7.80
CA PHE A 118 -8.43 -22.79 -7.86
C PHE A 118 -7.08 -22.14 -8.20
N ALA A 119 -6.00 -22.53 -7.52
CA ALA A 119 -4.69 -21.96 -7.73
C ALA A 119 -4.15 -22.18 -9.15
N LYS A 120 -4.36 -23.37 -9.70
CA LYS A 120 -4.02 -23.69 -11.10
C LYS A 120 -4.90 -22.92 -12.08
N LYS A 121 -6.22 -22.85 -11.82
CA LYS A 121 -7.16 -22.09 -12.66
C LYS A 121 -6.83 -20.60 -12.73
N HIS A 122 -6.38 -20.02 -11.61
CA HIS A 122 -6.00 -18.62 -11.51
C HIS A 122 -4.51 -18.36 -11.81
N MET A 123 -3.76 -19.41 -12.20
CA MET A 123 -2.36 -19.35 -12.61
C MET A 123 -1.49 -18.60 -11.60
N PHE A 124 -1.64 -18.86 -10.29
CA PHE A 124 -0.95 -18.07 -9.26
C PHE A 124 0.57 -18.13 -9.38
N ARG A 125 1.11 -19.30 -9.76
CA ARG A 125 2.54 -19.49 -9.92
C ARG A 125 3.08 -18.57 -11.02
N GLU A 126 2.39 -18.52 -12.15
CA GLU A 126 2.77 -17.72 -13.32
C GLU A 126 2.52 -16.23 -13.10
N ASN A 127 1.46 -15.88 -12.38
CA ASN A 127 0.99 -14.50 -12.24
C ASN A 127 1.69 -13.74 -11.10
N TYR A 128 2.05 -14.41 -10.01
CA TYR A 128 2.53 -13.75 -8.78
C TYR A 128 3.84 -14.32 -8.22
N MET A 129 4.32 -15.44 -8.76
CA MET A 129 5.51 -16.13 -8.25
C MET A 129 6.60 -16.20 -9.34
N SER A 130 7.75 -16.78 -8.97
CA SER A 130 8.90 -17.01 -9.84
C SER A 130 9.53 -18.37 -9.53
N ALA A 131 10.75 -18.62 -10.01
CA ALA A 131 11.51 -19.79 -9.58
C ALA A 131 11.68 -19.79 -8.05
N LEU A 132 11.44 -20.94 -7.41
CA LEU A 132 11.43 -21.02 -5.94
C LEU A 132 12.76 -20.62 -5.30
N PHE A 133 13.89 -20.99 -5.90
CA PHE A 133 15.23 -20.67 -5.38
C PHE A 133 15.56 -19.16 -5.35
N SER A 134 14.85 -18.34 -6.14
CA SER A 134 15.04 -16.89 -6.15
C SER A 134 14.13 -16.15 -5.16
N CYS A 135 13.20 -16.86 -4.51
CA CYS A 135 12.26 -16.24 -3.57
C CYS A 135 12.94 -15.91 -2.23
N GLU A 136 12.86 -14.65 -1.81
CA GLU A 136 13.33 -14.23 -0.47
C GLU A 136 12.22 -14.37 0.57
N LYS A 137 11.09 -13.71 0.31
CA LYS A 137 9.91 -13.69 1.16
C LYS A 137 8.64 -13.81 0.33
N MET A 138 7.61 -14.42 0.92
CA MET A 138 6.26 -14.40 0.36
C MET A 138 5.33 -13.66 1.30
N TYR A 139 4.56 -12.72 0.76
CA TYR A 139 3.57 -11.93 1.46
C TYR A 139 2.19 -12.42 1.04
N VAL A 140 1.44 -12.98 1.99
CA VAL A 140 0.09 -13.50 1.75
C VAL A 140 -0.90 -12.77 2.66
N PRO A 141 -1.63 -11.78 2.13
CA PRO A 141 -2.71 -11.11 2.83
C PRO A 141 -3.84 -12.08 3.13
N VAL A 142 -4.49 -11.88 4.27
CA VAL A 142 -5.58 -12.74 4.72
C VAL A 142 -6.72 -11.90 5.28
N PHE A 143 -7.95 -12.22 4.86
CA PHE A 143 -9.16 -11.69 5.46
C PHE A 143 -9.79 -12.71 6.40
N ASP A 144 -9.81 -12.42 7.69
CA ASP A 144 -10.59 -13.17 8.66
C ASP A 144 -12.06 -12.71 8.60
N LYS A 145 -12.93 -13.54 8.02
CA LYS A 145 -14.37 -13.23 7.85
C LYS A 145 -15.10 -13.13 9.19
N GLU A 146 -14.69 -13.89 10.21
CA GLU A 146 -15.31 -13.88 11.53
C GLU A 146 -14.94 -12.62 12.30
N ARG A 147 -13.66 -12.23 12.27
CA ARG A 147 -13.19 -10.98 12.91
C ARG A 147 -13.43 -9.74 12.06
N ARG A 148 -13.79 -9.90 10.78
CA ARG A 148 -13.80 -8.84 9.76
C ARG A 148 -12.49 -8.06 9.75
N HIS A 149 -11.37 -8.79 9.73
CA HIS A 149 -10.04 -8.25 10.00
C HIS A 149 -9.01 -8.70 8.98
N PHE A 150 -8.17 -7.78 8.52
CA PHE A 150 -7.05 -8.06 7.63
C PHE A 150 -5.78 -8.27 8.44
N TYR A 151 -5.01 -9.29 8.09
CA TYR A 151 -3.65 -9.51 8.60
C TYR A 151 -2.80 -10.17 7.51
N LEU A 152 -1.51 -10.40 7.78
CA LEU A 152 -0.55 -10.81 6.76
C LEU A 152 0.28 -12.01 7.24
N PHE A 153 0.44 -13.02 6.39
CA PHE A 153 1.50 -14.01 6.54
C PHE A 153 2.74 -13.55 5.77
N VAL A 154 3.90 -13.63 6.43
CA VAL A 154 5.21 -13.36 5.82
C VAL A 154 6.06 -14.62 5.94
N LEU A 155 6.20 -15.34 4.84
CA LEU A 155 7.04 -16.54 4.78
C LEU A 155 8.48 -16.11 4.48
N HIS A 156 9.42 -16.46 5.35
CA HIS A 156 10.85 -16.21 5.16
C HIS A 156 11.53 -17.48 4.66
N MET A 157 11.89 -17.51 3.37
CA MET A 157 12.35 -18.74 2.71
C MET A 157 13.63 -19.30 3.31
N LYS A 158 14.61 -18.44 3.59
CA LYS A 158 15.90 -18.84 4.16
C LYS A 158 15.78 -19.30 5.61
N LYS A 159 14.90 -18.67 6.39
CA LYS A 159 14.70 -18.97 7.82
C LYS A 159 13.71 -20.11 8.06
N GLN A 160 12.91 -20.45 7.05
CA GLN A 160 11.84 -21.46 7.13
C GLN A 160 10.87 -21.16 8.29
N VAL A 161 10.45 -19.89 8.35
CA VAL A 161 9.48 -19.40 9.34
C VAL A 161 8.37 -18.63 8.63
N VAL A 162 7.16 -18.78 9.13
CA VAL A 162 6.00 -17.95 8.79
C VAL A 162 5.77 -16.99 9.94
N GLU A 163 5.98 -15.71 9.71
CA GLU A 163 5.60 -14.67 10.67
C GLU A 163 4.14 -14.23 10.41
N ILE A 164 3.35 -14.14 11.47
CA ILE A 164 1.98 -13.60 11.41
C ILE A 164 2.01 -12.15 11.84
N TRP A 165 1.79 -11.24 10.89
CA TRP A 165 1.76 -9.80 11.11
C TRP A 165 0.31 -9.34 11.22
N ASP A 166 -0.14 -9.19 12.46
CA ASP A 166 -1.50 -8.82 12.83
C ASP A 166 -1.48 -7.51 13.63
N SER A 167 -2.04 -6.45 13.06
CA SER A 167 -2.16 -5.13 13.71
C SER A 167 -3.25 -5.09 14.78
N LEU A 168 -4.04 -6.15 14.94
CA LEU A 168 -5.04 -6.29 16.00
C LEU A 168 -4.90 -7.67 16.65
N ALA A 169 -3.68 -7.99 17.07
CA ALA A 169 -3.38 -9.26 17.68
C ALA A 169 -4.16 -9.41 19.00
N LYS A 170 -4.90 -10.52 19.15
CA LYS A 170 -5.54 -10.85 20.43
C LYS A 170 -4.45 -11.20 21.45
N SER A 171 -4.59 -10.69 22.67
CA SER A 171 -3.69 -10.98 23.80
C SER A 171 -3.72 -12.43 24.29
N SER A 172 -4.59 -13.29 23.75
CA SER A 172 -4.66 -14.71 24.14
C SER A 172 -5.42 -15.54 23.10
N GLY A 173 -4.76 -16.55 22.53
CA GLY A 173 -5.39 -17.56 21.68
C GLY A 173 -4.38 -18.22 20.75
N SER A 174 -3.74 -19.29 21.20
CA SER A 174 -2.63 -20.01 20.55
C SER A 174 -3.01 -20.79 19.28
N SER A 175 -4.23 -20.67 18.76
CA SER A 175 -4.59 -21.38 17.53
C SER A 175 -3.97 -20.67 16.34
N VAL A 176 -2.99 -21.31 15.71
CA VAL A 176 -2.55 -20.98 14.35
C VAL A 176 -3.79 -20.98 13.46
N ASP A 177 -3.89 -19.98 12.58
CA ASP A 177 -5.01 -19.88 11.65
C ASP A 177 -5.13 -21.19 10.84
N LYS A 178 -6.33 -21.77 10.79
CA LYS A 178 -6.57 -23.09 10.18
C LYS A 178 -6.23 -23.12 8.69
N ARG A 179 -6.16 -21.97 8.03
CA ARG A 179 -5.77 -21.84 6.62
C ARG A 179 -4.27 -22.03 6.40
N LEU A 180 -3.43 -21.73 7.40
CA LEU A 180 -1.98 -21.74 7.23
C LEU A 180 -1.45 -23.12 6.83
N PRO A 181 -1.79 -24.24 7.52
CA PRO A 181 -1.33 -25.57 7.10
C PRO A 181 -1.75 -25.93 5.67
N ASN A 182 -3.00 -25.62 5.29
CA ASN A 182 -3.50 -25.87 3.94
C ASN A 182 -2.73 -25.04 2.90
N MET A 183 -2.53 -23.75 3.17
CA MET A 183 -1.76 -22.85 2.31
C MET A 183 -0.33 -23.36 2.08
N LEU A 184 0.35 -23.82 3.13
CA LEU A 184 1.69 -24.38 3.02
C LEU A 184 1.69 -25.68 2.20
N ALA A 185 0.71 -26.56 2.42
CA ALA A 185 0.56 -27.78 1.61
C ALA A 185 0.28 -27.49 0.13
N ILE A 186 -0.46 -26.43 -0.19
CA ILE A 186 -0.68 -25.99 -1.57
C ILE A 186 0.62 -25.52 -2.21
N LEU A 187 1.45 -24.77 -1.48
CA LEU A 187 2.76 -24.37 -1.96
C LEU A 187 3.67 -25.57 -2.23
N ASP A 188 3.66 -26.59 -1.36
CA ASP A 188 4.38 -27.85 -1.60
C ASP A 188 3.96 -28.50 -2.92
N ILE A 189 2.66 -28.51 -3.22
CA ILE A 189 2.12 -29.11 -4.46
C ILE A 189 2.40 -28.25 -5.68
N LEU A 190 2.29 -26.92 -5.58
CA LEU A 190 2.56 -26.00 -6.70
C LEU A 190 4.03 -26.01 -7.11
N PHE A 191 4.93 -26.35 -6.19
CA PHE A 191 6.38 -26.35 -6.37
C PHE A 191 7.02 -27.73 -6.24
N GLU A 192 6.25 -28.83 -6.30
CA GLU A 192 6.75 -30.20 -6.11
C GLU A 192 8.02 -30.47 -6.94
N ASP A 193 7.98 -30.15 -8.24
CA ASP A 193 9.13 -30.32 -9.13
C ASP A 193 10.34 -29.47 -8.73
N ASP A 194 10.12 -28.21 -8.35
CA ASP A 194 11.19 -27.28 -7.95
C ASP A 194 11.84 -27.74 -6.64
N ILE A 195 11.04 -28.26 -5.71
CA ILE A 195 11.48 -28.80 -4.41
C ILE A 195 12.33 -30.05 -4.65
N GLN A 196 11.81 -31.03 -5.39
CA GLN A 196 12.51 -32.29 -5.66
C GLN A 196 13.85 -32.08 -6.39
N GLN A 197 13.94 -31.07 -7.25
CA GLN A 197 15.15 -30.81 -8.03
C GLN A 197 16.20 -29.97 -7.29
N ASN A 198 15.79 -29.05 -6.40
CA ASN A 198 16.69 -28.01 -5.90
C ASN A 198 16.85 -27.97 -4.37
N TYR A 199 16.07 -28.76 -3.62
CA TYR A 199 16.09 -28.76 -2.16
C TYR A 199 16.43 -30.14 -1.59
N PRO A 200 17.00 -30.21 -0.37
CA PRO A 200 17.28 -31.48 0.29
C PRO A 200 16.03 -32.31 0.56
N ASP A 201 16.21 -33.63 0.65
CA ASP A 201 15.15 -34.55 1.06
C ASP A 201 14.49 -34.09 2.38
N GLY A 202 13.16 -34.07 2.38
CA GLY A 202 12.36 -33.63 3.52
C GLY A 202 12.11 -32.12 3.61
N TRP A 203 12.64 -31.31 2.70
CA TRP A 203 12.26 -29.89 2.62
C TRP A 203 10.79 -29.74 2.23
N SER A 204 10.05 -28.92 2.98
CA SER A 204 8.63 -28.66 2.72
C SER A 204 8.20 -27.34 3.35
N PHE A 205 7.34 -26.58 2.68
CA PHE A 205 6.67 -25.42 3.25
C PHE A 205 5.91 -25.77 4.52
N ALA A 206 5.24 -26.92 4.57
CA ALA A 206 4.47 -27.37 5.74
C ALA A 206 5.34 -27.61 7.00
N SER A 207 6.66 -27.70 6.83
CA SER A 207 7.61 -27.80 7.95
C SER A 207 8.03 -26.45 8.55
N PHE A 208 7.62 -25.32 7.95
CA PHE A 208 8.02 -24.01 8.42
C PHE A 208 7.48 -23.75 9.83
N SER A 209 8.35 -23.25 10.71
CA SER A 209 7.93 -22.82 12.04
C SER A 209 7.03 -21.59 11.95
N VAL A 210 6.17 -21.36 12.96
CA VAL A 210 5.26 -20.21 12.97
C VAL A 210 5.64 -19.27 14.11
N ASP A 211 5.84 -18.00 13.80
CA ASP A 211 6.21 -16.97 14.76
C ASP A 211 5.22 -15.79 14.74
N ARG A 212 5.11 -15.10 15.87
CA ARG A 212 4.36 -13.85 16.04
C ARG A 212 5.31 -12.82 16.63
N SER A 213 5.79 -11.92 15.78
CA SER A 213 6.70 -10.87 16.20
C SER A 213 5.99 -9.89 17.15
N PRO A 214 6.55 -9.59 18.34
CA PRO A 214 5.99 -8.59 19.24
C PRO A 214 6.16 -7.15 18.72
N ASN A 215 6.99 -6.96 17.68
CA ASN A 215 7.30 -5.65 17.11
C ASN A 215 6.32 -5.23 16.00
N VAL A 216 5.27 -6.02 15.74
CA VAL A 216 4.23 -5.64 14.79
C VAL A 216 3.39 -4.52 15.40
N PRO A 217 3.34 -3.33 14.79
CA PRO A 217 2.61 -2.19 15.35
C PRO A 217 1.12 -2.51 15.43
N GLN A 218 0.50 -2.12 16.54
CA GLN A 218 -0.90 -2.37 16.81
C GLN A 218 -1.75 -1.16 16.43
N GLN A 219 -2.82 -1.40 15.66
CA GLN A 219 -3.79 -0.38 15.31
C GLN A 219 -4.61 0.03 16.53
N THR A 220 -4.98 1.30 16.58
CA THR A 220 -5.77 1.88 17.68
C THR A 220 -7.25 2.05 17.32
N ASN A 221 -7.66 1.61 16.13
CA ASN A 221 -9.00 1.77 15.59
C ASN A 221 -9.50 0.48 14.91
N GLY A 222 -10.73 0.49 14.39
CA GLY A 222 -11.36 -0.69 13.78
C GLY A 222 -11.31 -0.75 12.24
N TYR A 223 -10.66 0.18 11.56
CA TYR A 223 -10.79 0.37 10.11
C TYR A 223 -9.47 0.39 9.32
N ASP A 224 -8.33 0.50 10.00
CA ASP A 224 -7.02 0.62 9.34
C ASP A 224 -6.30 -0.71 9.07
N CYS A 225 -6.83 -1.86 9.50
CA CYS A 225 -6.14 -3.15 9.36
C CYS A 225 -5.66 -3.46 7.93
N GLY A 226 -6.48 -3.15 6.91
CA GLY A 226 -6.06 -3.32 5.51
C GLY A 226 -4.93 -2.36 5.09
N VAL A 227 -4.90 -1.15 5.63
CA VAL A 227 -3.84 -0.16 5.34
C VAL A 227 -2.54 -0.59 6.01
N TYR A 228 -2.61 -1.12 7.24
CA TYR A 228 -1.48 -1.77 7.90
C TYR A 228 -0.93 -2.93 7.08
N VAL A 229 -1.77 -3.83 6.58
CA VAL A 229 -1.34 -4.93 5.71
C VAL A 229 -0.61 -4.42 4.46
N ILE A 230 -1.13 -3.36 3.81
CA ILE A 230 -0.46 -2.75 2.66
C ILE A 230 0.89 -2.13 3.08
N LYS A 231 0.96 -1.43 4.20
CA LYS A 231 2.21 -0.87 4.74
C LYS A 231 3.26 -1.95 5.06
N PHE A 232 2.82 -3.07 5.63
CA PHE A 232 3.67 -4.23 5.91
C PHE A 232 4.27 -4.84 4.65
N MET A 233 3.52 -4.87 3.55
CA MET A 233 4.03 -5.33 2.26
C MET A 233 4.98 -4.31 1.60
N LEU A 234 4.68 -3.02 1.72
CA LEU A 234 5.43 -1.93 1.08
C LEU A 234 6.78 -1.65 1.75
N ALA A 235 6.80 -1.61 3.08
CA ALA A 235 7.95 -1.20 3.86
C ALA A 235 8.06 -2.00 5.18
N PRO A 236 8.26 -3.32 5.11
CA PRO A 236 8.27 -4.18 6.29
C PRO A 236 9.36 -3.79 7.30
N GLU A 237 10.54 -3.40 6.82
CA GLU A 237 11.67 -2.97 7.64
C GLU A 237 11.45 -1.60 8.30
N GLU A 238 10.57 -0.77 7.75
CA GLU A 238 10.16 0.50 8.35
C GLU A 238 9.08 0.26 9.41
N ALA A 239 8.05 -0.50 9.05
CA ALA A 239 6.88 -0.75 9.89
C ALA A 239 7.20 -1.48 11.19
N THR A 240 8.31 -2.23 11.23
CA THR A 240 8.76 -2.99 12.41
C THR A 240 9.77 -2.24 13.29
N LYS A 241 10.09 -0.98 12.96
CA LYS A 241 10.96 -0.16 13.81
C LYS A 241 10.22 0.28 15.08
N PRO A 242 10.91 0.34 16.24
CA PRO A 242 10.29 0.79 17.49
C PRO A 242 9.72 2.21 17.46
N ASP A 243 10.24 3.08 16.60
CA ASP A 243 9.82 4.47 16.43
C ASP A 243 8.84 4.68 15.27
N PHE A 244 8.33 3.60 14.67
CA PHE A 244 7.32 3.69 13.62
C PHE A 244 6.03 4.33 14.16
N VAL A 245 5.60 5.40 13.51
CA VAL A 245 4.34 6.09 13.80
C VAL A 245 3.43 5.99 12.58
N PHE A 246 2.28 5.33 12.76
CA PHE A 246 1.28 5.20 11.72
C PHE A 246 0.38 6.44 11.67
N ASP A 247 0.38 7.16 10.56
CA ASP A 247 -0.56 8.26 10.29
C ASP A 247 -1.59 7.85 9.24
N SER A 248 -2.81 7.55 9.68
CA SER A 248 -3.86 6.93 8.86
C SER A 248 -4.11 7.66 7.53
N ASP A 249 -4.29 8.97 7.56
CA ASP A 249 -4.57 9.77 6.36
C ASP A 249 -3.37 9.79 5.40
N THR A 250 -2.15 9.91 5.92
CA THR A 250 -0.93 9.91 5.10
C THR A 250 -0.71 8.55 4.44
N GLU A 251 -0.87 7.45 5.19
CA GLU A 251 -0.70 6.09 4.67
C GLU A 251 -1.79 5.74 3.65
N ARG A 252 -3.04 6.15 3.88
CA ARG A 252 -4.14 5.99 2.91
C ARG A 252 -3.87 6.78 1.63
N LEU A 253 -3.39 8.01 1.73
CA LEU A 253 -3.03 8.80 0.55
C LEU A 253 -1.85 8.18 -0.22
N ASP A 254 -0.83 7.66 0.46
CA ASP A 254 0.29 6.97 -0.19
C ASP A 254 -0.19 5.77 -1.03
N VAL A 255 -1.14 4.98 -0.50
CA VAL A 255 -1.77 3.89 -1.25
C VAL A 255 -2.52 4.41 -2.49
N VAL A 256 -3.33 5.47 -2.34
CA VAL A 256 -4.05 6.10 -3.48
C VAL A 256 -3.06 6.52 -4.57
N LEU A 257 -2.00 7.24 -4.21
CA LEU A 257 -1.03 7.76 -5.17
C LEU A 257 -0.29 6.64 -5.90
N ARG A 258 0.09 5.56 -5.20
CA ARG A 258 0.71 4.39 -5.82
C ARG A 258 -0.21 3.69 -6.80
N LEU A 259 -1.49 3.55 -6.46
CA LEU A 259 -2.50 2.93 -7.32
C LEU A 259 -2.87 3.81 -8.52
N LEU A 260 -2.60 5.11 -8.44
CA LEU A 260 -2.80 6.05 -9.55
C LEU A 260 -1.50 6.34 -10.32
N ASP A 261 -0.38 5.68 -9.99
CA ASP A 261 0.86 5.84 -10.74
C ASP A 261 0.75 5.22 -12.14
N GLY A 262 1.28 5.91 -13.16
CA GLY A 262 1.19 5.46 -14.55
C GLY A 262 1.96 4.18 -14.86
N ASN A 263 2.96 3.81 -14.05
CA ASN A 263 3.67 2.54 -14.18
C ASN A 263 2.89 1.37 -13.58
N VAL A 264 1.80 1.64 -12.86
CA VAL A 264 0.96 0.65 -12.18
C VAL A 264 -0.41 0.57 -12.86
N ASN A 265 -1.00 1.72 -13.18
CA ASN A 265 -2.39 1.86 -13.59
C ASN A 265 -2.51 2.26 -15.06
N SER A 266 -3.05 1.34 -15.89
CA SER A 266 -3.27 1.61 -17.31
C SER A 266 -4.34 2.68 -17.58
N CYS A 267 -5.23 2.96 -16.60
CA CYS A 267 -6.25 4.01 -16.71
C CYS A 267 -5.69 5.44 -16.46
N ARG A 268 -4.43 5.58 -16.02
CA ARG A 268 -3.88 6.86 -15.52
C ARG A 268 -4.03 8.02 -16.50
N ASN A 269 -3.71 7.83 -17.77
CA ASN A 269 -3.75 8.91 -18.76
C ASN A 269 -5.18 9.42 -19.01
N GLU A 270 -6.15 8.51 -19.11
CA GLU A 270 -7.55 8.85 -19.28
C GLU A 270 -8.09 9.60 -18.05
N LEU A 271 -7.78 9.11 -16.85
CA LEU A 271 -8.19 9.76 -15.60
C LEU A 271 -7.56 11.14 -15.42
N ALA A 272 -6.31 11.33 -15.86
CA ALA A 272 -5.67 12.64 -15.86
C ALA A 272 -6.46 13.65 -16.70
N ALA A 273 -6.85 13.25 -17.91
CA ALA A 273 -7.62 14.09 -18.83
C ALA A 273 -9.01 14.41 -18.26
N LYS A 274 -9.69 13.41 -17.68
CA LYS A 274 -10.99 13.61 -17.02
C LYS A 274 -10.88 14.53 -15.80
N ALA A 275 -9.84 14.37 -14.98
CA ALA A 275 -9.58 15.21 -13.82
C ALA A 275 -9.29 16.67 -14.22
N GLU A 276 -8.50 16.89 -15.27
CA GLU A 276 -8.23 18.23 -15.81
C GLU A 276 -9.52 18.87 -16.33
N ALA A 277 -10.29 18.15 -17.15
CA ALA A 277 -11.56 18.64 -17.66
C ALA A 277 -12.55 18.98 -16.54
N TYR A 278 -12.60 18.16 -15.48
CA TYR A 278 -13.41 18.40 -14.31
C TYR A 278 -12.96 19.65 -13.53
N PHE A 279 -11.65 19.80 -13.33
CA PHE A 279 -11.05 20.96 -12.65
C PHE A 279 -11.37 22.28 -13.40
N LEU A 280 -11.31 22.27 -14.73
CA LEU A 280 -11.64 23.45 -15.54
C LEU A 280 -13.14 23.79 -15.55
N ARG A 281 -14.02 22.79 -15.41
CA ARG A 281 -15.48 22.96 -15.45
C ARG A 281 -16.11 23.38 -14.12
N SER A 282 -15.47 23.12 -12.99
CA SER A 282 -16.05 23.27 -11.64
C SER A 282 -16.13 24.73 -11.11
N SER A 283 -16.37 25.69 -12.02
CA SER A 283 -16.55 27.11 -11.70
C SER A 283 -17.72 27.30 -10.72
N GLY A 284 -17.43 27.79 -9.51
CA GLY A 284 -18.43 28.18 -8.50
C GLY A 284 -18.54 27.28 -7.26
N THR A 285 -18.06 26.03 -7.28
CA THR A 285 -18.07 25.13 -6.10
C THR A 285 -16.69 24.69 -5.62
N ASN A 286 -15.64 24.89 -6.41
CA ASN A 286 -14.28 24.43 -6.10
C ASN A 286 -13.21 25.55 -6.17
N ASP A 287 -13.62 26.81 -5.99
CA ASP A 287 -12.73 27.97 -6.08
C ASP A 287 -11.54 27.87 -5.12
N SER A 288 -11.74 27.29 -3.92
CA SER A 288 -10.66 27.09 -2.94
C SER A 288 -9.53 26.19 -3.45
N LEU A 289 -9.85 25.09 -4.15
CA LEU A 289 -8.83 24.20 -4.71
C LEU A 289 -8.11 24.89 -5.88
N ARG A 290 -8.85 25.62 -6.71
CA ARG A 290 -8.27 26.35 -7.84
C ARG A 290 -7.33 27.45 -7.38
N ILE A 291 -7.74 28.25 -6.39
CA ILE A 291 -6.90 29.28 -5.75
C ILE A 291 -5.67 28.63 -5.12
N TYR A 292 -5.85 27.52 -4.39
CA TYR A 292 -4.73 26.82 -3.76
C TYR A 292 -3.70 26.30 -4.79
N VAL A 293 -4.17 25.66 -5.87
CA VAL A 293 -3.31 25.19 -6.97
C VAL A 293 -2.62 26.36 -7.68
N GLN A 294 -3.34 27.44 -7.98
CA GLN A 294 -2.76 28.65 -8.58
C GLN A 294 -1.66 29.25 -7.70
N ASN A 295 -1.89 29.35 -6.39
CA ASN A 295 -0.89 29.83 -5.44
C ASN A 295 0.35 28.92 -5.39
N MET A 296 0.18 27.60 -5.46
CA MET A 296 1.31 26.65 -5.49
C MET A 296 2.14 26.76 -6.78
N ASP A 297 1.47 26.94 -7.92
CA ASP A 297 2.13 27.16 -9.20
C ASP A 297 2.91 28.48 -9.21
N GLU A 298 2.32 29.56 -8.65
CA GLU A 298 2.98 30.86 -8.49
C GLU A 298 4.18 30.79 -7.53
N GLU A 299 4.06 30.10 -6.39
CA GLU A 299 5.16 29.92 -5.43
C GLU A 299 6.31 29.12 -6.05
N THR A 300 5.98 28.08 -6.81
CA THR A 300 6.96 27.28 -7.56
C THR A 300 7.66 28.12 -8.62
N ALA A 301 6.91 28.87 -9.42
CA ALA A 301 7.44 29.78 -10.44
C ALA A 301 8.34 30.87 -9.82
N ASN A 302 7.95 31.42 -8.67
CA ASN A 302 8.72 32.41 -7.91
C ASN A 302 10.02 31.82 -7.36
N LYS A 303 10.01 30.57 -6.90
CA LYS A 303 11.23 29.88 -6.44
C LYS A 303 12.21 29.65 -7.59
N TYR A 304 11.72 29.26 -8.77
CA TYR A 304 12.54 29.10 -9.97
C TYR A 304 13.07 30.44 -10.50
N SER A 305 12.30 31.53 -10.42
CA SER A 305 12.76 32.86 -10.82
C SER A 305 13.83 33.40 -9.86
N LEU A 306 13.69 33.17 -8.55
CA LEU A 306 14.71 33.52 -7.54
C LEU A 306 16.03 32.77 -7.80
N LEU A 307 15.96 31.47 -8.07
CA LEU A 307 17.15 30.65 -8.40
C LEU A 307 17.83 31.08 -9.71
N LYS A 308 17.05 31.51 -10.71
CA LYS A 308 17.60 32.10 -11.95
C LYS A 308 18.24 33.46 -11.69
N GLY A 309 17.66 34.30 -10.83
CA GLY A 309 18.24 35.58 -10.42
C GLY A 309 19.57 35.40 -9.68
N ILE A 310 19.64 34.46 -8.74
CA ILE A 310 20.88 34.12 -8.03
C ILE A 310 21.96 33.60 -9.00
N ASN A 311 21.60 32.76 -9.98
CA ASN A 311 22.56 32.30 -10.99
C ASN A 311 22.98 33.38 -12.00
N ALA A 312 22.17 34.42 -12.21
CA ALA A 312 22.51 35.57 -13.04
C ALA A 312 23.49 36.52 -12.34
N ASP A 313 23.36 36.68 -11.01
CA ASP A 313 24.27 37.53 -10.21
C ASP A 313 25.64 36.90 -9.92
N VAL A 314 25.81 35.60 -10.13
CA VAL A 314 27.09 34.89 -9.96
C VAL A 314 27.98 34.96 -11.20
N ASN A 315 27.53 35.55 -12.32
CA ASN A 315 28.32 35.58 -13.56
C ASN A 315 28.43 36.95 -14.29
N PRO A 316 28.98 38.02 -13.68
CA PRO A 316 29.45 39.18 -14.43
C PRO A 316 30.91 39.09 -14.90
N ALA A 317 31.69 38.10 -14.45
CA ALA A 317 33.16 38.13 -14.56
C ALA A 317 33.78 37.26 -15.68
N LEU A 318 33.00 36.64 -16.58
CA LEU A 318 33.53 35.73 -17.61
C LEU A 318 33.29 36.17 -19.07
N ASN A 319 32.78 37.38 -19.31
CA ASN A 319 32.60 37.94 -20.67
C ASN A 319 33.60 39.07 -21.01
N GLN A 320 34.78 39.08 -20.41
CA GLN A 320 35.93 39.87 -20.84
C GLN A 320 37.21 39.03 -20.83
N MET A 321 37.31 38.07 -21.75
CA MET A 321 38.57 37.54 -22.30
C MET A 321 38.35 37.23 -23.78
#